data_AF-A0A6N6SN05-F1
#
_entry.id   AF-A0A6N6SN05-F1
#
_cell.length_a   1.000
_cell.length_b   1.000
_cell.length_c   1.000
_cell.angle_alpha   90.00
_cell.angle_beta   90.00
_cell.angle_gamma   90.00
#
_symmetry.space_group_name_H-M   'P 1'
#
loop_
_entity.id
_entity.type
_entity.pdbx_description
1 polymer ?
#
loop_
_entity_poly.entity_id
_entity_poly.type
_entity_poly.pdbx_seq_one_letter_code
_entity_poly.pdbx_strand_id
1 'polypeptide(L)'
;MDDGKRSAIIFNRDMQPRVNSYNGRNRKNSGHLNELALLAYLARGDREVHPSELDYIYKIGRNFGFSDEEIERIIVNENNEFDVTIPQTKSEKLALIYDLLFIMIADGIVSAEEVAIISRVSFLFGIPAIKLKTYYIQFVESIKQKETKDSFLHRMSQIL
;
A
#
# COMPACT_ATOMS: atom_id res chain seq x y z
N MET A 1 11.54 -12.50 30.84
CA MET A 1 10.40 -11.83 30.16
C MET A 1 10.91 -11.55 28.76
N ASP A 2 10.30 -12.22 27.79
CA ASP A 2 10.69 -12.19 26.39
C ASP A 2 10.22 -10.86 25.79
N ASP A 3 11.16 -9.96 25.52
CA ASP A 3 10.92 -8.71 24.78
C ASP A 3 10.63 -9.10 23.33
N GLY A 4 9.37 -9.47 23.08
CA GLY A 4 8.88 -10.07 21.85
C GLY A 4 9.49 -9.43 20.61
N LYS A 5 10.48 -10.12 20.03
CA LYS A 5 11.10 -9.76 18.76
C LYS A 5 9.97 -9.64 17.74
N ARG A 6 9.71 -8.41 17.28
CA ARG A 6 8.81 -8.16 16.16
C ARG A 6 9.43 -8.79 14.91
N SER A 7 9.00 -9.99 14.56
CA SER A 7 9.37 -10.64 13.30
C SER A 7 8.55 -10.01 12.18
N ALA A 8 9.06 -8.94 11.57
CA ALA A 8 8.57 -8.51 10.26
C ALA A 8 9.09 -9.52 9.23
N ILE A 9 8.19 -10.22 8.54
CA ILE A 9 8.56 -10.94 7.32
C ILE A 9 8.74 -9.86 6.27
N ILE A 10 9.97 -9.66 5.84
CA ILE A 10 10.35 -8.68 4.83
C ILE A 10 10.27 -9.36 3.48
N PHE A 11 9.81 -8.67 2.45
CA PHE A 11 9.86 -9.19 1.10
C PHE A 11 10.77 -8.33 0.22
N ASN A 12 11.50 -8.98 -0.69
CA ASN A 12 12.32 -8.29 -1.68
C ASN A 12 11.46 -7.71 -2.83
N ARG A 13 12.10 -7.08 -3.80
CA ARG A 13 11.47 -6.56 -5.04
C ARG A 13 10.62 -7.59 -5.80
N ASP A 14 10.99 -8.87 -5.72
CA ASP A 14 10.27 -9.99 -6.36
C ASP A 14 9.14 -10.54 -5.45
N MET A 15 8.82 -9.83 -4.37
CA MET A 15 7.94 -10.23 -3.28
C MET A 15 8.26 -11.63 -2.69
N GLN A 16 9.55 -11.97 -2.62
CA GLN A 16 10.03 -13.18 -1.96
C GLN A 16 10.46 -12.88 -0.52
N PRO A 17 10.17 -13.77 0.45
CA PRO A 17 10.48 -13.54 1.85
C PRO A 17 11.99 -13.48 2.09
N ARG A 18 12.43 -12.49 2.85
CA ARG A 18 13.78 -12.34 3.41
C ARG A 18 13.69 -12.23 4.93
N VAL A 19 14.66 -12.81 5.61
CA VAL A 19 14.87 -12.62 7.05
C VAL A 19 15.88 -11.49 7.22
N ASN A 20 15.52 -10.41 7.90
CA ASN A 20 16.48 -9.37 8.30
C ASN A 20 16.38 -9.06 9.80
N SER A 21 17.52 -8.88 10.45
CA SER A 21 17.59 -8.43 11.84
C SER A 21 17.66 -6.91 11.85
N TYR A 22 16.51 -6.24 12.03
CA TYR A 22 16.43 -4.78 12.00
C TYR A 22 17.27 -4.15 13.12
N ASN A 23 18.29 -3.35 12.75
CA ASN A 23 19.08 -2.54 13.68
C ASN A 23 18.59 -1.09 13.58
N GLY A 24 17.92 -0.61 14.63
CA GLY A 24 17.19 0.65 14.60
C GLY A 24 18.07 1.89 14.45
N ARG A 25 17.78 2.74 13.46
CA ARG A 25 18.20 4.15 13.41
C ARG A 25 17.41 4.96 12.36
N ASN A 26 16.15 5.29 12.67
CA ASN A 26 15.50 6.62 12.53
C ASN A 26 13.98 6.50 12.70
N ARG A 27 13.41 7.30 13.61
CA ARG A 27 12.03 7.19 14.10
C ARG A 27 11.08 8.13 13.35
N LYS A 28 10.65 7.73 12.15
CA LYS A 28 9.30 8.00 11.64
C LYS A 28 8.69 6.65 11.27
N ASN A 29 7.43 6.42 11.64
CA ASN A 29 6.79 5.10 11.71
C ASN A 29 7.14 4.20 10.51
N SER A 30 7.91 3.14 10.75
CA SER A 30 8.36 2.19 9.71
C SER A 30 7.21 1.62 8.87
N GLY A 31 6.00 1.55 9.44
CA GLY A 31 4.78 1.19 8.73
C GLY A 31 4.38 2.18 7.64
N HIS A 32 4.30 3.48 7.94
CA HIS A 32 3.91 4.51 6.97
C HIS A 32 4.92 4.70 5.84
N LEU A 33 6.21 4.55 6.15
CA LEU A 33 7.26 4.55 5.13
C LEU A 33 7.05 3.39 4.15
N ASN A 34 6.76 2.19 4.67
CA ASN A 34 6.48 1.03 3.85
C ASN A 34 5.19 1.18 3.02
N GLU A 35 4.13 1.71 3.61
CA GLU A 35 2.88 2.02 2.89
C GLU A 35 3.16 2.96 1.72
N LEU A 36 3.86 4.06 1.98
CA LEU A 36 4.18 5.06 0.96
C LEU A 36 5.10 4.49 -0.13
N ALA A 37 6.07 3.66 0.24
CA ALA A 37 6.96 2.99 -0.71
C ALA A 37 6.20 2.00 -1.62
N LEU A 38 5.23 1.26 -1.06
CA LEU A 38 4.40 0.33 -1.83
C LEU A 38 3.46 1.08 -2.79
N LEU A 39 2.89 2.21 -2.37
CA LEU A 39 2.10 3.09 -3.23
C LEU A 39 2.93 3.63 -4.40
N ALA A 40 4.14 4.10 -4.11
CA ALA A 40 5.06 4.58 -5.14
C ALA A 40 5.52 3.47 -6.08
N TYR A 41 5.76 2.26 -5.58
CA TYR A 41 6.10 1.10 -6.40
C TYR A 41 4.97 0.71 -7.35
N LEU A 42 3.72 0.69 -6.86
CA LEU A 42 2.56 0.42 -7.71
C LEU A 42 2.46 1.45 -8.85
N ALA A 43 2.56 2.73 -8.52
CA ALA A 43 2.44 3.83 -9.48
C ALA A 43 3.58 3.82 -10.53
N ARG A 44 4.77 3.29 -10.18
CA ARG A 44 5.91 3.15 -11.09
C ARG A 44 5.81 1.98 -12.07
N GLY A 45 4.79 1.12 -11.97
CA GLY A 45 4.66 -0.19 -12.63
C GLY A 45 5.33 -0.35 -14.00
N ASP A 46 4.54 -0.43 -15.06
CA ASP A 46 5.00 -0.58 -16.46
C ASP A 46 4.93 0.72 -17.26
N ARG A 47 4.60 1.83 -16.59
CA ARG A 47 4.26 3.12 -17.19
C ARG A 47 4.83 4.28 -16.39
N GLU A 48 4.88 5.46 -17.02
CA GLU A 48 5.22 6.69 -16.30
C GLU A 48 4.15 7.01 -15.24
N VAL A 49 4.59 7.47 -14.08
CA VAL A 49 3.69 7.83 -12.98
C VAL A 49 2.83 9.02 -13.40
N HIS A 50 1.51 8.86 -13.35
CA HIS A 50 0.58 9.90 -13.77
C HIS A 50 0.45 10.99 -12.69
N PRO A 51 0.23 12.28 -13.06
CA PRO A 51 0.09 13.37 -12.08
C PRO A 51 -0.99 13.13 -11.00
N SER A 52 -2.10 12.48 -11.34
CA SER A 52 -3.15 12.16 -10.36
C SER A 52 -2.72 11.12 -9.32
N GLU A 53 -1.81 10.20 -9.67
CA GLU A 53 -1.22 9.24 -8.74
C GLU A 53 -0.23 9.94 -7.82
N LEU A 54 0.63 10.82 -8.38
CA LEU A 54 1.56 11.64 -7.60
C LEU A 54 0.82 12.49 -6.57
N ASP A 55 -0.22 13.22 -6.99
CA ASP A 55 -1.04 14.05 -6.09
C ASP A 55 -1.59 13.24 -4.91
N TYR A 56 -2.03 12.00 -5.17
CA TYR A 56 -2.51 11.12 -4.11
C TYR A 56 -1.38 10.66 -3.18
N ILE A 57 -0.24 10.24 -3.72
CA ILE A 57 0.94 9.82 -2.94
C ILE A 57 1.44 10.97 -2.05
N TYR A 58 1.55 12.18 -2.59
CA TYR A 58 1.93 13.37 -1.81
C TYR A 58 0.91 13.67 -0.70
N LYS A 59 -0.39 13.59 -0.99
CA LYS A 59 -1.44 13.78 0.03
C LYS A 59 -1.29 12.77 1.17
N ILE A 60 -1.10 11.49 0.86
CA ILE A 60 -0.92 10.44 1.87
C ILE A 60 0.38 10.65 2.66
N GLY A 61 1.50 10.90 1.98
CA GLY A 61 2.79 11.13 2.61
C GLY A 61 2.79 12.32 3.58
N ARG A 62 2.15 13.43 3.19
CA ARG A 62 1.97 14.60 4.08
C ARG A 62 1.12 14.27 5.30
N ASN A 63 0.04 13.50 5.12
CA ASN A 63 -0.80 13.04 6.24
C ASN A 63 -0.03 12.13 7.21
N PHE A 64 0.96 11.38 6.72
CA PHE A 64 1.87 10.58 7.55
C PHE A 64 3.00 11.41 8.20
N GLY A 65 3.13 12.70 7.88
CA GLY A 65 4.16 13.59 8.42
C GLY A 65 5.50 13.57 7.69
N PHE A 66 5.53 13.10 6.45
CA PHE A 66 6.69 13.23 5.56
C PHE A 66 6.71 14.61 4.90
N SER A 67 7.91 15.17 4.69
CA SER A 67 8.08 16.36 3.85
C SER A 67 8.03 16.00 2.38
N ASP A 68 7.77 16.98 1.51
CA ASP A 68 7.73 16.76 0.06
C ASP A 68 9.05 16.18 -0.46
N GLU A 69 10.20 16.61 0.07
CA GLU A 69 11.52 16.08 -0.31
C GLU A 69 11.75 14.64 0.20
N GLU A 70 11.11 14.23 1.31
CA GLU A 70 11.12 12.84 1.76
C GLU A 70 10.25 11.97 0.84
N ILE A 71 9.07 12.47 0.46
CA ILE A 71 8.12 11.79 -0.44
C ILE A 71 8.74 11.63 -1.84
N GLU A 72 9.32 12.70 -2.39
CA GLU A 72 9.98 12.68 -3.69
C GLU A 72 11.11 11.65 -3.72
N ARG A 73 11.93 11.58 -2.67
CA ARG A 73 12.98 10.55 -2.54
C ARG A 73 12.43 9.13 -2.56
N ILE A 74 11.25 8.90 -1.99
CA ILE A 74 10.58 7.58 -1.99
C ILE A 74 10.02 7.26 -3.38
N ILE A 75 9.45 8.25 -4.06
CA ILE A 75 8.90 8.12 -5.42
C ILE A 75 10.02 7.84 -6.42
N VAL A 76 11.12 8.58 -6.33
CA VAL A 76 12.26 8.48 -7.28
C VAL A 76 13.15 7.28 -6.97
N ASN A 77 13.08 6.67 -5.78
CA ASN A 77 13.97 5.58 -5.36
C ASN A 77 14.10 4.46 -6.42
N GLU A 78 15.14 4.57 -7.25
CA GLU A 78 15.37 3.75 -8.45
C GLU A 78 15.75 2.31 -8.10
N ASN A 79 16.31 2.10 -6.91
CA ASN A 79 16.72 0.78 -6.47
C ASN A 79 15.52 -0.17 -6.30
N ASN A 80 14.29 0.36 -6.21
CA ASN A 80 13.06 -0.41 -5.97
C ASN A 80 13.17 -1.36 -4.76
N GLU A 81 14.08 -1.06 -3.84
CA GLU A 81 14.26 -1.79 -2.60
C GLU A 81 13.37 -1.15 -1.55
N PHE A 82 12.27 -1.83 -1.22
CA PHE A 82 11.49 -1.50 -0.05
C PHE A 82 11.01 -2.79 0.61
N ASP A 83 11.09 -2.80 1.93
CA ASP A 83 10.72 -3.95 2.73
C ASP A 83 9.21 -3.97 2.89
N VAL A 84 8.50 -4.86 2.15
CA VAL A 84 7.05 -5.01 2.34
C VAL A 84 6.78 -5.48 3.76
N THR A 85 6.33 -4.56 4.61
CA THR A 85 5.89 -4.88 5.96
C THR A 85 4.40 -5.20 5.92
N ILE A 86 4.04 -6.40 6.36
CA ILE A 86 2.63 -6.81 6.44
C ILE A 86 1.95 -6.03 7.58
N PRO A 87 0.87 -5.28 7.30
CA PRO A 87 0.08 -4.63 8.35
C PRO A 87 -0.51 -5.67 9.30
N GLN A 88 -0.59 -5.34 10.59
CA GLN A 88 -0.89 -6.33 11.64
C GLN A 88 -2.40 -6.54 11.78
N THR A 89 -3.15 -5.44 11.70
CA THR A 89 -4.60 -5.48 11.89
C THR A 89 -5.32 -5.59 10.56
N LYS A 90 -6.53 -6.17 10.60
CA LYS A 90 -7.43 -6.22 9.46
C LYS A 90 -7.74 -4.81 8.92
N SER A 91 -7.94 -3.83 9.80
CA SER A 91 -8.25 -2.46 9.42
C SER A 91 -7.11 -1.80 8.65
N GLU A 92 -5.86 -1.97 9.09
CA GLU A 92 -4.68 -1.47 8.36
C GLU A 92 -4.53 -2.14 7.00
N LYS A 93 -4.72 -3.47 6.92
CA LYS A 93 -4.70 -4.20 5.65
C LYS A 93 -5.73 -3.66 4.66
N LEU A 94 -6.97 -3.43 5.11
CA LEU A 94 -8.04 -2.89 4.27
C LEU A 94 -7.75 -1.44 3.86
N ALA A 95 -7.22 -0.61 4.77
CA ALA A 95 -6.84 0.77 4.48
C ALA A 95 -5.76 0.84 3.40
N LEU A 96 -4.73 0.00 3.48
CA LEU A 96 -3.66 -0.04 2.47
C LEU A 96 -4.17 -0.58 1.13
N ILE A 97 -5.00 -1.63 1.11
CA ILE A 97 -5.62 -2.11 -0.13
C ILE A 97 -6.51 -1.02 -0.77
N TYR A 98 -7.21 -0.22 0.04
CA TYR A 98 -7.96 0.93 -0.48
C TYR A 98 -7.04 1.92 -1.19
N ASP A 99 -5.93 2.30 -0.56
CA ASP A 99 -4.98 3.26 -1.13
C ASP A 99 -4.35 2.75 -2.43
N LEU A 100 -4.02 1.46 -2.48
CA LEU A 100 -3.51 0.81 -3.69
C LEU A 100 -4.54 0.80 -4.82
N LEU A 101 -5.79 0.43 -4.52
CA LEU A 101 -6.87 0.46 -5.51
C LEU A 101 -7.18 1.88 -5.99
N PHE A 102 -7.05 2.87 -5.12
CA PHE A 102 -7.24 4.28 -5.48
C PHE A 102 -6.22 4.74 -6.50
N ILE A 103 -4.93 4.46 -6.27
CA ILE A 103 -3.87 4.77 -7.23
C ILE A 103 -4.13 4.07 -8.57
N MET A 104 -4.40 2.76 -8.53
CA MET A 104 -4.62 1.95 -9.75
C MET A 104 -5.73 2.49 -10.67
N ILE A 105 -6.74 3.18 -10.14
CA ILE A 105 -7.81 3.76 -10.97
C ILE A 105 -7.67 5.26 -11.21
N ALA A 106 -6.68 5.93 -10.59
CA ALA A 106 -6.61 7.38 -10.48
C ALA A 106 -6.44 8.07 -11.84
N ASP A 107 -5.87 7.40 -12.82
CA ASP A 107 -5.66 7.91 -14.17
C ASP A 107 -6.59 7.25 -15.22
N GLY A 108 -7.45 6.34 -14.78
CA GLY A 108 -8.44 5.65 -15.61
C GLY A 108 -7.89 4.51 -16.47
N ILE A 109 -6.61 4.16 -16.35
CA ILE A 109 -6.00 3.04 -17.07
C ILE A 109 -5.47 2.06 -16.03
N VAL A 110 -5.89 0.80 -16.12
CA VAL A 110 -5.43 -0.26 -15.21
C VAL A 110 -4.53 -1.21 -15.99
N SER A 111 -3.27 -1.35 -15.58
CA SER A 111 -2.30 -2.22 -16.23
C SER A 111 -2.31 -3.65 -15.65
N ALA A 112 -1.81 -4.61 -16.42
CA ALA A 112 -1.69 -5.99 -15.95
C ALA A 112 -0.69 -6.13 -14.79
N GLU A 113 0.36 -5.31 -14.76
CA GLU A 113 1.35 -5.33 -13.68
C GLU A 113 0.76 -4.77 -12.39
N GLU A 114 -0.02 -3.69 -12.44
CA GLU A 114 -0.70 -3.15 -11.25
C GLU A 114 -1.64 -4.17 -10.62
N VAL A 115 -2.42 -4.87 -11.44
CA VAL A 115 -3.30 -5.97 -10.98
C VAL A 115 -2.47 -7.10 -10.37
N ALA A 116 -1.33 -7.45 -10.96
CA ALA A 116 -0.44 -8.47 -10.42
C ALA A 116 0.15 -8.06 -9.07
N ILE A 117 0.59 -6.80 -8.93
CA ILE A 117 1.12 -6.25 -7.67
C ILE A 117 0.07 -6.32 -6.57
N ILE A 118 -1.14 -5.79 -6.80
CA ILE A 118 -2.20 -5.79 -5.78
C ILE A 118 -2.63 -7.22 -5.43
N SER A 119 -2.66 -8.13 -6.41
CA SER A 119 -2.97 -9.54 -6.16
C SER A 119 -1.94 -10.21 -5.25
N ARG A 120 -0.63 -9.95 -5.48
CA ARG A 120 0.46 -10.44 -4.62
C ARG A 120 0.37 -9.84 -3.22
N VAL A 121 0.17 -8.53 -3.08
CA VAL A 121 0.00 -7.85 -1.78
C VAL A 121 -1.18 -8.43 -1.00
N SER A 122 -2.34 -8.57 -1.67
CA SER A 122 -3.54 -9.16 -1.07
C SER A 122 -3.28 -10.57 -0.55
N PHE A 123 -2.59 -11.40 -1.33
CA PHE A 123 -2.20 -12.75 -0.92
C PHE A 123 -1.31 -12.72 0.33
N LEU A 124 -0.29 -11.86 0.37
CA LEU A 124 0.58 -11.68 1.54
C LEU A 124 -0.19 -11.23 2.79
N PHE A 125 -1.25 -10.45 2.61
CA PHE A 125 -2.10 -10.00 3.72
C PHE A 125 -3.06 -11.08 4.22
N GLY A 126 -3.10 -12.24 3.56
CA GLY A 126 -4.06 -13.32 3.84
C GLY A 126 -5.46 -13.00 3.33
N ILE A 127 -5.58 -12.14 2.32
CA ILE A 127 -6.85 -11.78 1.66
C ILE A 127 -6.93 -12.60 0.36
N PRO A 128 -7.81 -13.63 0.30
CA PRO A 128 -7.95 -14.46 -0.90
C PRO A 128 -8.49 -13.66 -2.09
N ALA A 129 -8.16 -14.11 -3.30
CA ALA A 129 -8.55 -13.43 -4.55
C ALA A 129 -10.06 -13.17 -4.66
N ILE A 130 -10.90 -14.07 -4.16
CA ILE A 130 -12.36 -13.87 -4.14
C ILE A 130 -12.77 -12.67 -3.28
N LYS A 131 -12.15 -12.50 -2.10
CA LYS A 131 -12.39 -11.35 -1.22
C LYS A 131 -11.85 -10.06 -1.83
N LEU A 132 -10.67 -10.12 -2.46
CA LEU A 132 -10.10 -8.97 -3.18
C LEU A 132 -11.04 -8.51 -4.30
N LYS A 133 -11.58 -9.44 -5.09
CA LYS A 133 -12.56 -9.13 -6.15
C LYS A 133 -13.81 -8.47 -5.58
N THR A 134 -14.37 -8.99 -4.49
CA THR A 134 -15.50 -8.37 -3.81
C THR A 134 -15.16 -6.96 -3.32
N TYR A 135 -13.98 -6.79 -2.72
CA TYR A 135 -13.50 -5.49 -2.24
C TYR A 135 -13.38 -4.48 -3.38
N TYR A 136 -12.79 -4.89 -4.52
CA TYR A 136 -12.67 -4.06 -5.71
C TYR A 136 -14.03 -3.62 -6.26
N ILE A 137 -15.01 -4.53 -6.36
CA ILE A 137 -16.36 -4.18 -6.82
C ILE A 137 -17.00 -3.14 -5.89
N GLN A 138 -16.89 -3.34 -4.57
CA GLN A 138 -17.42 -2.41 -3.57
C GLN A 138 -16.69 -1.05 -3.60
N PHE A 139 -15.39 -1.07 -3.87
CA PHE A 139 -14.56 0.12 -4.02
C PHE A 139 -14.98 0.94 -5.25
N VAL A 140 -15.13 0.31 -6.43
CA VAL A 140 -15.57 1.03 -7.64
C VAL A 140 -16.95 1.67 -7.42
N GLU A 141 -17.85 0.99 -6.72
CA GLU A 141 -19.16 1.54 -6.37
C GLU A 141 -19.06 2.72 -5.40
N SER A 142 -18.17 2.65 -4.40
CA SER A 142 -17.96 3.74 -3.43
C SER A 142 -17.44 5.01 -4.11
N ILE A 143 -16.55 4.87 -5.09
CA ILE A 143 -16.03 5.99 -5.90
C ILE A 143 -17.15 6.67 -6.70
N LYS A 144 -18.04 5.90 -7.33
CA LYS A 144 -19.20 6.45 -8.06
C LYS A 144 -20.14 7.22 -7.14
N GLN A 145 -20.33 6.74 -5.92
CA GLN A 145 -21.18 7.36 -4.91
C GLN A 145 -20.48 8.51 -4.17
N LYS A 146 -19.20 8.79 -4.47
CA LYS A 146 -18.35 9.76 -3.76
C LYS A 146 -18.30 9.49 -2.25
N GLU A 147 -18.34 8.22 -1.87
CA GLU A 147 -18.21 7.78 -0.49
C GLU A 147 -16.79 8.09 0.03
N THR A 148 -16.70 8.61 1.25
CA THR A 148 -15.41 8.87 1.90
C THR A 148 -14.67 7.57 2.23
N LYS A 149 -13.33 7.59 2.24
CA LYS A 149 -12.49 6.46 2.68
C LYS A 149 -12.92 5.90 4.04
N ASP A 150 -13.18 6.76 5.03
CA ASP A 150 -13.54 6.32 6.39
C ASP A 150 -14.88 5.56 6.42
N SER A 151 -15.91 6.10 5.75
CA SER A 151 -17.21 5.41 5.58
C SER A 151 -17.04 4.06 4.91
N PHE A 152 -16.26 4.02 3.82
CA PHE A 152 -16.01 2.80 3.07
C PHE A 152 -15.32 1.75 3.95
N LEU A 153 -14.24 2.11 4.64
CA LEU A 153 -13.49 1.20 5.51
C LEU A 153 -14.34 0.71 6.68
N HIS A 154 -15.15 1.58 7.28
CA HIS A 154 -16.09 1.20 8.33
C HIS A 154 -17.07 0.14 7.81
N ARG A 155 -17.71 0.38 6.67
CA ARG A 155 -18.64 -0.56 6.03
C ARG A 155 -17.97 -1.89 5.68
N MET A 156 -16.79 -1.86 5.08
CA MET A 156 -16.07 -3.07 4.67
C MET A 156 -15.53 -3.88 5.85
N SER A 157 -15.21 -3.24 6.98
CA SER A 157 -14.75 -3.92 8.19
C SER A 157 -15.77 -4.88 8.78
N GLN A 158 -17.06 -4.65 8.51
CA GLN A 158 -18.18 -5.47 9.00
C GLN A 158 -18.50 -6.65 8.08
N ILE A 159 -18.08 -6.60 6.82
CA ILE A 159 -18.48 -7.56 5.78
C ILE A 159 -17.38 -8.60 5.49
N LEU A 160 -16.12 -8.18 5.52
CA LEU A 160 -14.97 -9.06 5.19
C LEU A 160 -14.35 -9.73 6.40
#